data_AF-A0A656QI95-F1
#
_entry.id   AF-A0A656QI95-F1
#
_cell.length_a   1.000
_cell.length_b   1.000
_cell.length_c   1.000
_cell.angle_alpha   90.00
_cell.angle_beta   90.00
_cell.angle_gamma   90.00
#
_symmetry.space_group_name_H-M   'P 1'
#
loop_
_entity.id
_entity.type
_entity.pdbx_description
1 polymer ?
#
loop_
_entity_poly.entity_id
_entity_poly.type
_entity_poly.pdbx_seq_one_letter_code
_entity_poly.pdbx_strand_id
1 'polypeptide(L)'
;MKLALRPSRVSTLAVLLALACGLSGCFHPPRNMPNESVIGYDGTGAVPPDCAALSRPPVLSDAGRQRPSMQWGCATYTNLAAQLAHPADIVAPQPLGPADGATAASAMRRYETGHVLQLDKSSTRDSN
;
A
#
# COMPACT_ATOMS: atom_id res chain seq x y z
N MET A 1 -12.93 17.32 42.98
CA MET A 1 -13.65 16.04 43.01
C MET A 1 -12.70 14.94 42.54
N LYS A 2 -12.23 14.06 43.44
CA LYS A 2 -11.37 12.92 43.08
C LYS A 2 -12.27 11.73 42.76
N LEU A 3 -12.33 11.29 41.49
CA LEU A 3 -13.00 10.04 41.15
C LEU A 3 -12.19 8.88 41.74
N ALA A 4 -12.65 8.34 42.86
CA ALA A 4 -12.11 7.11 43.43
C ALA A 4 -12.56 5.93 42.56
N LEU A 5 -11.72 5.49 41.62
CA LEU A 5 -11.95 4.25 40.89
C LEU A 5 -11.74 3.06 41.85
N ARG A 6 -12.79 2.25 42.03
CA ARG A 6 -12.71 0.99 42.79
C ARG A 6 -11.67 0.06 42.16
N PRO A 7 -10.85 -0.64 42.97
CA PRO A 7 -9.79 -1.52 42.46
C PRO A 7 -10.31 -2.65 41.56
N SER A 8 -11.56 -3.09 41.78
CA SER A 8 -12.26 -4.04 40.91
C SER A 8 -12.51 -3.52 39.50
N ARG A 9 -12.78 -2.21 39.33
CA ARG A 9 -12.98 -1.59 38.01
C ARG A 9 -11.68 -1.42 37.24
N VAL A 10 -10.58 -1.18 37.95
CA VAL A 10 -9.23 -1.10 37.37
C VAL A 10 -8.80 -2.46 36.83
N SER A 11 -9.06 -3.53 37.58
CA SER A 11 -8.73 -4.90 37.17
C SER A 11 -9.53 -5.35 35.94
N THR A 12 -10.84 -5.09 35.89
CA THR A 12 -11.66 -5.40 34.71
C THR A 12 -11.22 -4.63 33.47
N LEU A 13 -10.79 -3.37 33.62
CA LEU A 13 -10.35 -2.56 32.49
C LEU A 13 -9.00 -3.06 31.94
N ALA A 14 -8.09 -3.49 32.82
CA ALA A 14 -6.82 -4.07 32.43
C ALA A 14 -6.99 -5.39 31.67
N VAL A 15 -7.90 -6.26 32.12
CA VAL A 15 -8.23 -7.51 31.41
C VAL A 15 -8.83 -7.23 30.03
N LEU A 16 -9.74 -6.27 29.92
CA LEU A 16 -10.34 -5.89 28.63
C LEU A 16 -9.31 -5.31 27.66
N LEU A 17 -8.37 -4.48 28.13
CA LEU A 17 -7.29 -3.95 27.29
C LEU A 17 -6.34 -5.04 26.81
N ALA A 18 -5.97 -5.99 27.69
CA ALA A 18 -5.12 -7.11 27.32
C ALA A 18 -5.78 -8.02 26.28
N LEU A 19 -7.08 -8.27 26.42
CA LEU A 19 -7.85 -9.06 25.46
C LEU A 19 -7.98 -8.33 24.11
N ALA A 20 -8.20 -7.02 24.12
CA ALA A 20 -8.30 -6.20 22.91
C ALA A 20 -6.98 -6.17 22.13
N CYS A 21 -5.83 -6.01 22.79
CA CYS A 21 -4.52 -6.07 22.15
C CYS A 21 -4.17 -7.47 21.63
N GLY A 22 -4.65 -8.54 22.29
CA GLY A 22 -4.45 -9.92 21.83
C GLY A 22 -5.31 -10.30 20.62
N LEU A 23 -6.51 -9.73 20.50
CA LEU A 23 -7.43 -9.96 19.38
C LEU A 23 -7.20 -9.02 18.19
N SER A 24 -6.54 -7.87 18.40
CA SER A 24 -6.00 -7.05 17.31
C SER A 24 -4.76 -7.73 16.74
N GLY A 25 -4.95 -8.87 16.07
CA GLY A 25 -3.87 -9.62 15.44
C GLY A 25 -3.14 -8.72 14.44
N CYS A 26 -1.85 -8.47 14.68
CA CYS A 26 -0.98 -7.94 13.64
C CYS A 26 -0.90 -8.98 12.53
N PHE A 27 -1.73 -8.82 11.50
CA PHE A 27 -1.71 -9.63 10.30
C PHE A 27 -0.41 -9.35 9.56
N HIS A 28 0.65 -10.05 9.95
CA HIS A 28 1.90 -10.01 9.22
C HIS A 28 1.68 -10.77 7.91
N PRO A 29 1.99 -10.17 6.75
CA PRO A 29 2.01 -10.93 5.53
C PRO A 29 2.94 -12.14 5.71
N PRO A 30 2.64 -13.27 5.04
CA PRO A 30 3.51 -14.44 5.12
C PRO A 30 4.94 -14.02 4.79
N ARG A 31 5.92 -14.47 5.60
CA ARG A 31 7.32 -13.99 5.56
C ARG A 31 8.01 -14.09 4.20
N ASN A 32 7.47 -14.91 3.29
CA ASN A 32 8.03 -15.15 1.95
C ASN A 32 7.17 -14.52 0.82
N MET A 33 6.25 -13.62 1.15
CA MET A 33 5.50 -12.85 0.16
C MET A 33 6.39 -11.74 -0.40
N PRO A 34 6.47 -11.61 -1.74
CA PRO A 34 7.15 -10.47 -2.36
C PRO A 34 6.55 -9.15 -1.86
N ASN A 35 7.39 -8.12 -1.72
CA ASN A 35 6.98 -6.75 -1.47
C ASN A 35 7.55 -5.84 -2.59
N GLU A 36 7.35 -4.53 -2.48
CA GLU A 36 7.81 -3.53 -3.46
C GLU A 36 9.32 -3.54 -3.72
N SER A 37 10.13 -4.20 -2.90
CA SER A 37 11.58 -4.34 -3.12
C SER A 37 11.93 -5.18 -4.35
N VAL A 38 10.94 -5.83 -4.99
CA VAL A 38 11.15 -6.56 -6.25
C VAL A 38 11.19 -5.63 -7.47
N ILE A 39 10.83 -4.36 -7.31
CA ILE A 39 10.95 -3.36 -8.36
C ILE A 39 12.38 -2.83 -8.35
N GLY A 40 13.02 -2.86 -9.52
CA GLY A 40 14.40 -2.39 -9.71
C GLY A 40 14.46 -0.97 -10.25
N TYR A 41 15.69 -0.45 -10.39
CA TYR A 41 16.00 0.79 -11.07
C TYR A 41 17.25 0.58 -11.94
N ASP A 42 17.16 0.86 -13.24
CA ASP A 42 18.27 0.66 -14.21
C ASP A 42 19.16 1.89 -14.41
N GLY A 43 18.94 2.95 -13.62
CA GLY A 43 19.60 4.25 -13.80
C GLY A 43 18.79 5.24 -14.63
N THR A 44 17.72 4.80 -15.29
CA THR A 44 16.82 5.66 -16.07
C THR A 44 15.37 5.54 -15.64
N GLY A 45 14.89 4.31 -15.41
CA GLY A 45 13.50 4.01 -15.11
C GLY A 45 13.33 2.89 -14.11
N ALA A 46 12.09 2.74 -13.64
CA ALA A 46 11.72 1.63 -12.76
C ALA A 46 11.60 0.35 -13.61
N VAL A 47 12.23 -0.72 -13.14
CA VAL A 47 12.25 -2.02 -13.80
C VAL A 47 11.23 -2.93 -13.11
N PRO A 48 10.21 -3.45 -13.81
CA PRO A 48 9.27 -4.38 -13.22
C PRO A 48 9.97 -5.70 -12.85
N PRO A 49 9.43 -6.47 -11.89
CA PRO A 49 10.05 -7.73 -11.50
C PRO A 49 9.98 -8.78 -12.61
N ASP A 50 10.93 -9.73 -12.58
CA ASP A 50 10.76 -10.99 -13.30
C ASP A 50 9.61 -11.80 -12.69
N CYS A 51 8.49 -11.87 -13.40
CA CYS A 51 7.30 -12.58 -12.91
C CYS A 51 7.52 -14.08 -12.73
N ALA A 52 8.47 -14.70 -13.46
CA ALA A 52 8.80 -16.09 -13.25
C ALA A 52 9.41 -16.33 -11.86
N ALA A 53 10.24 -15.41 -11.38
CA ALA A 53 10.83 -15.46 -10.03
C ALA A 53 9.78 -15.35 -8.90
N LEU A 54 8.62 -14.73 -9.19
CA LEU A 54 7.51 -14.60 -8.25
C LEU A 54 6.58 -15.83 -8.22
N SER A 55 6.82 -16.84 -9.06
CA SER A 55 6.02 -18.06 -9.13
C SER A 55 6.04 -18.81 -7.80
N ARG A 56 4.85 -19.16 -7.28
CA ARG A 56 4.70 -19.98 -6.07
C ARG A 56 3.81 -21.19 -6.34
N PRO A 57 4.16 -22.36 -5.77
CA PRO A 57 3.33 -23.54 -5.88
C PRO A 57 1.98 -23.32 -5.17
N PRO A 58 0.92 -23.99 -5.62
CA PRO A 58 -0.36 -23.90 -4.95
C PRO A 58 -0.29 -24.54 -3.55
N VAL A 59 -0.98 -23.93 -2.59
CA VAL A 59 -1.17 -24.53 -1.25
C VAL A 59 -2.34 -25.51 -1.26
N LEU A 60 -3.28 -25.38 -2.21
CA LEU A 60 -4.51 -26.15 -2.29
C LEU A 60 -4.56 -27.01 -3.57
N SER A 61 -5.14 -28.19 -3.45
CA SER A 61 -5.48 -29.08 -4.58
C SER A 61 -6.99 -29.10 -4.82
N ASP A 62 -7.39 -29.31 -6.07
CA ASP A 62 -8.80 -29.50 -6.48
C ASP A 62 -9.01 -30.94 -6.95
N ALA A 63 -9.85 -31.69 -6.24
CA ALA A 63 -10.11 -33.12 -6.50
C ALA A 63 -8.82 -33.98 -6.68
N GLY A 64 -7.80 -33.73 -5.85
CA GLY A 64 -6.51 -34.42 -5.92
C GLY A 64 -5.56 -33.93 -7.02
N ARG A 65 -5.96 -32.95 -7.83
CA ARG A 65 -5.09 -32.28 -8.81
C ARG A 65 -4.48 -31.02 -8.22
N GLN A 66 -3.17 -30.86 -8.34
CA GLN A 66 -2.53 -29.59 -7.98
C GLN A 66 -3.00 -28.48 -8.92
N ARG A 67 -3.32 -27.32 -8.34
CA ARG A 67 -3.61 -26.11 -9.10
C ARG A 67 -2.34 -25.61 -9.82
N PRO A 68 -2.46 -24.76 -10.86
CA PRO A 68 -1.30 -24.09 -11.43
C PRO A 68 -0.56 -23.24 -10.38
N SER A 69 0.75 -23.06 -10.58
CA SER A 69 1.51 -22.05 -9.83
C SER A 69 1.02 -20.64 -10.20
N MET A 70 1.17 -19.71 -9.26
CA MET A 70 0.74 -18.32 -9.43
C MET A 70 1.90 -17.35 -9.17
N GLN A 71 2.01 -16.32 -10.00
CA GLN A 71 3.01 -15.24 -9.89
C GLN A 71 2.44 -14.10 -9.05
N TRP A 72 2.32 -14.33 -7.74
CA TRP A 72 1.70 -13.38 -6.82
C TRP A 72 2.36 -12.01 -6.89
N GLY A 73 1.54 -10.97 -7.08
CA GLY A 73 1.99 -9.58 -7.14
C GLY A 73 2.59 -9.13 -8.48
N CYS A 74 2.81 -10.00 -9.47
CA CYS A 74 3.38 -9.61 -10.77
C CYS A 74 2.63 -8.42 -11.40
N ALA A 75 1.31 -8.49 -11.54
CA ALA A 75 0.53 -7.38 -12.08
C ALA A 75 0.63 -6.12 -11.21
N THR A 76 0.60 -6.28 -9.89
CA THR A 76 0.68 -5.18 -8.93
C THR A 76 2.00 -4.42 -9.05
N TYR A 77 3.13 -5.13 -9.03
CA TYR A 77 4.46 -4.53 -9.05
C TYR A 77 4.83 -4.00 -10.44
N THR A 78 4.38 -4.65 -11.51
CA THR A 78 4.55 -4.10 -12.87
C THR A 78 3.78 -2.80 -13.06
N ASN A 79 2.53 -2.74 -12.59
CA ASN A 79 1.75 -1.51 -12.66
C ASN A 79 2.32 -0.43 -11.73
N LEU A 80 2.83 -0.81 -10.55
CA LEU A 80 3.47 0.12 -9.63
C LEU A 80 4.73 0.71 -10.24
N ALA A 81 5.60 -0.10 -10.85
CA ALA A 81 6.81 0.37 -11.54
C ALA A 81 6.47 1.41 -12.61
N ALA A 82 5.40 1.19 -13.39
CA ALA A 82 4.94 2.13 -14.41
C ALA A 82 4.34 3.44 -13.84
N GLN A 83 3.88 3.43 -12.59
CA GLN A 83 3.26 4.59 -11.93
C GLN A 83 4.25 5.46 -11.15
N LEU A 84 5.51 5.03 -11.00
CA LEU A 84 6.49 5.80 -10.25
C LEU A 84 6.84 7.10 -10.96
N ALA A 85 6.49 8.22 -10.32
CA ALA A 85 6.80 9.55 -10.82
C ALA A 85 8.31 9.83 -10.84
N HIS A 86 9.04 9.34 -9.84
CA HIS A 86 10.49 9.48 -9.70
C HIS A 86 11.13 8.11 -9.41
N PRO A 87 11.48 7.32 -10.44
CA PRO A 87 12.01 5.96 -10.25
C PRO A 87 13.28 5.84 -9.40
N ALA A 88 14.12 6.88 -9.36
CA ALA A 88 15.34 6.91 -8.54
C ALA A 88 15.05 6.84 -7.03
N ASP A 89 13.84 7.23 -6.59
CA ASP A 89 13.45 7.23 -5.18
C ASP A 89 13.37 5.81 -4.59
N ILE A 90 13.28 4.76 -5.42
CA ILE A 90 13.29 3.36 -4.93
C ILE A 90 14.64 3.01 -4.27
N VAL A 91 15.75 3.54 -4.80
CA VAL A 91 17.10 3.25 -4.32
C VAL A 91 17.64 4.34 -3.40
N ALA A 92 17.25 5.58 -3.64
CA ALA A 92 17.68 6.73 -2.85
C ALA A 92 16.47 7.65 -2.60
N PRO A 93 15.61 7.31 -1.64
CA PRO A 93 14.43 8.11 -1.32
C PRO A 93 14.84 9.53 -0.91
N GLN A 94 14.21 10.54 -1.51
CA GLN A 94 14.40 11.90 -1.03
C GLN A 94 13.73 12.10 0.33
N PRO A 95 14.30 12.93 1.21
CA PRO A 95 13.64 13.31 2.44
C PRO A 95 12.31 13.99 2.13
N LEU A 96 11.23 13.54 2.77
CA LEU A 96 9.93 14.18 2.65
C LEU A 96 10.04 15.63 3.14
N GLY A 97 9.75 16.57 2.26
CA GLY A 97 9.62 17.98 2.61
C GLY A 97 8.39 18.24 3.49
N PRO A 98 8.28 19.43 4.09
CA PRO A 98 7.05 19.84 4.77
C PRO A 98 5.88 19.83 3.79
N ALA A 99 4.69 19.52 4.28
CA ALA A 99 3.47 19.59 3.46
C ALA A 99 3.26 21.03 2.96
N ASP A 100 3.05 21.18 1.64
CA ASP A 100 2.71 22.47 1.05
C ASP A 100 1.19 22.72 1.16
N GLY A 101 0.81 23.38 2.26
CA GLY A 101 -0.58 23.75 2.52
C GLY A 101 -1.16 24.74 1.49
N ALA A 102 -0.33 25.60 0.89
CA ALA A 102 -0.78 26.55 -0.12
C ALA A 102 -1.13 25.82 -1.43
N THR A 103 -0.28 24.88 -1.86
CA THR A 103 -0.57 24.03 -3.01
C THR A 103 -1.85 23.22 -2.79
N ALA A 104 -2.01 22.58 -1.63
CA ALA A 104 -3.22 21.83 -1.29
C ALA A 104 -4.48 22.72 -1.29
N ALA A 105 -4.43 23.88 -0.64
CA ALA A 105 -5.55 24.83 -0.59
C ALA A 105 -5.91 25.35 -2.00
N SER A 106 -4.91 25.63 -2.84
CA SER A 106 -5.13 26.08 -4.21
C SER A 106 -5.81 25.03 -5.07
N ALA A 107 -5.45 23.74 -4.90
CA ALA A 107 -6.07 22.63 -5.61
C ALA A 107 -7.56 22.49 -5.22
N MET A 108 -7.87 22.60 -3.93
CA MET A 108 -9.25 22.60 -3.43
C MET A 108 -10.04 23.79 -3.99
N ARG A 109 -9.47 24.99 -3.97
CA ARG A 109 -10.12 26.19 -4.50
C ARG A 109 -10.45 26.05 -5.99
N ARG A 110 -9.53 25.50 -6.78
CA ARG A 110 -9.75 25.24 -8.21
C ARG A 110 -10.88 24.26 -8.45
N TYR A 111 -10.96 23.21 -7.64
CA TYR A 111 -12.07 22.26 -7.69
C TYR A 111 -13.42 22.94 -7.38
N GLU A 112 -13.51 23.69 -6.29
CA GLU A 112 -14.74 24.39 -5.86
C GLU A 112 -15.23 25.43 -6.87
N THR A 113 -14.30 26.11 -7.55
CA THR A 113 -14.61 27.19 -8.50
C THR A 113 -14.75 26.70 -9.94
N GLY A 114 -14.66 25.39 -10.18
CA GLY A 114 -14.80 24.81 -11.53
C GLY A 114 -13.59 25.05 -12.45
N HIS A 115 -12.43 25.42 -11.91
CA HIS A 115 -11.18 25.60 -12.65
C HIS A 115 -10.36 24.30 -12.75
N VAL A 116 -11.01 23.23 -13.23
CA VAL A 116 -10.39 21.91 -13.43
C VAL A 116 -9.38 21.98 -14.59
N LEU A 117 -8.21 21.34 -14.42
CA LEU A 117 -7.27 21.18 -15.52
C LEU A 117 -7.92 20.23 -16.54
N GLN A 118 -7.98 20.64 -17.81
CA GLN A 118 -8.43 19.76 -18.87
C GLN A 118 -7.48 18.57 -18.97
N LEU A 119 -8.04 17.36 -19.03
CA LEU A 119 -7.24 16.16 -19.21
C LEU A 119 -6.60 16.19 -20.59
N ASP A 120 -5.35 15.71 -20.66
CA ASP A 120 -4.69 15.53 -21.95
C ASP A 120 -5.36 14.37 -22.70
N LYS A 121 -6.07 14.71 -23.78
CA LYS A 121 -6.83 13.75 -24.59
C LYS A 121 -5.96 12.79 -25.39
N SER A 122 -4.65 13.04 -25.48
CA SER A 122 -3.71 12.15 -26.16
C SER A 122 -3.34 10.93 -25.31
N SER A 123 -3.34 11.07 -23.99
CA SER A 123 -3.02 10.00 -23.03
C SER A 123 -4.19 9.57 -22.16
N THR A 124 -5.27 10.35 -22.13
CA THR A 124 -6.42 10.13 -21.26
C THR A 124 -7.70 10.10 -22.08
N ARG A 125 -8.59 9.15 -21.77
CA ARG A 125 -9.90 9.06 -22.42
C ARG A 125 -10.94 9.77 -21.56
N ASP A 126 -11.69 10.66 -22.20
CA ASP A 126 -12.92 11.20 -21.63
C ASP A 126 -14.00 10.12 -21.71
N SER A 127 -14.78 9.91 -20.64
CA SER A 127 -15.94 9.01 -20.65
C SER A 127 -17.09 9.69 -21.39
N ASN A 128 -17.14 9.57 -22.71
CA ASN A 128 -18.32 9.91 -23.51
C ASN A 128 -18.69 8.77 -24.45
#